data_AF-A0A2V8JAV6-F1
#
_entry.id   AF-A0A2V8JAV6-F1
#
_cell.length_a   1.000
_cell.length_b   1.000
_cell.length_c   1.000
_cell.angle_alpha   90.00
_cell.angle_beta   90.00
_cell.angle_gamma   90.00
#
_symmetry.space_group_name_H-M   'P 1'
#
loop_
_entity.id
_entity.type
_entity.pdbx_description
1 polymer ?
#
loop_
_entity_poly.entity_id
_entity_poly.type
_entity_poly.pdbx_seq_one_letter_code
_entity_poly.pdbx_strand_id
1 'polypeptide(L)'
;MRDGAPLTPAELKKEDQQVEKRVEAAEHRRSPITPPERERNRVDRLRREEQIIDDALGIFDVEMAGRETTGGRPAILLNFWPRAAYKPKTSEGKNMQHVAGRAWIDEEDYQVARVEVEVIDPISIGLGILAKLQKGASIVADRRKFNDEIWLPMRTEITLNARVLLVKGFNIRWINEYSEQKKYTVDTILKFSDVEDTQP
;
A
#
# COMPACT_ATOMS: atom_id res chain seq x y z
N MET A 1 -2.16 -28.76 -27.92
CA MET A 1 -3.18 -28.66 -28.98
C MET A 1 -3.39 -27.21 -29.31
N ARG A 2 -3.18 -26.84 -30.57
CA ARG A 2 -3.62 -25.56 -31.12
C ARG A 2 -4.31 -25.89 -32.44
N ASP A 3 -5.55 -25.46 -32.58
CA ASP A 3 -6.37 -25.61 -33.79
C ASP A 3 -6.64 -27.05 -34.29
N GLY A 4 -6.82 -28.01 -33.37
CA GLY A 4 -7.43 -29.31 -33.69
C GLY A 4 -6.61 -30.28 -34.57
N ALA A 5 -5.37 -29.93 -34.95
CA ALA A 5 -4.44 -30.81 -35.64
C ALA A 5 -3.26 -31.22 -34.73
N PRO A 6 -2.71 -32.45 -34.86
CA PRO A 6 -1.50 -32.85 -34.16
C PRO A 6 -0.31 -32.00 -34.63
N LEU A 7 0.48 -31.51 -33.67
CA LEU A 7 1.68 -30.70 -33.91
C LEU A 7 2.66 -31.48 -34.80
N THR A 8 3.30 -30.78 -35.74
CA THR A 8 4.32 -31.40 -36.59
C THR A 8 5.57 -31.76 -35.73
N PRO A 9 6.36 -32.78 -36.12
CA PRO A 9 7.55 -33.17 -35.35
C PRO A 9 8.57 -32.04 -35.12
N ALA A 10 8.61 -31.04 -36.02
CA ALA A 10 9.46 -29.87 -35.91
C ALA A 10 8.94 -28.84 -34.89
N GLU A 11 7.63 -28.72 -34.74
CA GLU A 11 7.00 -27.84 -33.74
C GLU A 11 7.10 -28.44 -32.34
N LEU A 12 6.93 -29.77 -32.22
CA LEU A 12 7.12 -30.49 -30.96
C LEU A 12 8.55 -30.30 -30.43
N LYS A 13 9.56 -30.42 -31.29
CA LYS A 13 10.96 -30.20 -30.91
C LYS A 13 11.26 -28.77 -30.48
N LYS A 14 10.57 -27.78 -31.05
CA LYS A 14 10.70 -26.36 -30.63
C LYS A 14 10.00 -26.09 -29.30
N GLU A 15 8.83 -26.69 -29.06
CA GLU A 15 8.16 -26.60 -27.77
C GLU A 15 8.99 -27.26 -26.67
N ASP A 16 9.52 -28.48 -26.89
CA ASP A 16 10.37 -29.17 -25.92
C ASP A 16 11.61 -28.34 -25.55
N GLN A 17 12.30 -27.75 -26.53
CA GLN A 17 13.44 -26.87 -26.25
C GLN A 17 13.05 -25.60 -25.49
N GLN A 18 11.85 -25.05 -25.69
CA GLN A 18 11.39 -23.90 -24.94
C GLN A 18 10.95 -24.28 -23.52
N VAL A 19 10.34 -25.44 -23.35
CA VAL A 19 9.99 -25.98 -22.04
C VAL A 19 11.27 -26.26 -21.24
N GLU A 20 12.27 -26.91 -21.84
CA GLU A 20 13.56 -27.23 -21.21
C GLU A 20 14.29 -25.95 -20.75
N LYS A 21 14.38 -24.93 -21.61
CA LYS A 21 14.95 -23.61 -21.22
C LYS A 21 14.17 -22.93 -20.09
N ARG A 22 12.85 -23.08 -20.06
CA ARG A 22 12.00 -22.50 -18.99
C ARG A 22 12.17 -23.27 -17.68
N VAL A 23 12.35 -24.59 -17.74
CA VAL A 23 12.65 -25.44 -16.59
C VAL A 23 14.03 -25.10 -16.05
N GLU A 24 15.09 -25.05 -16.88
CA GLU A 24 16.43 -24.65 -16.46
C GLU A 24 16.46 -23.24 -15.85
N ALA A 25 15.80 -22.26 -16.49
CA ALA A 25 15.72 -20.90 -15.95
C ALA A 25 14.92 -20.85 -14.63
N ALA A 26 13.90 -21.69 -14.47
CA ALA A 26 13.15 -21.80 -13.23
C ALA A 26 13.97 -22.49 -12.13
N GLU A 27 14.79 -23.49 -12.46
CA GLU A 27 15.69 -24.17 -11.53
C GLU A 27 16.87 -23.27 -11.11
N HIS A 28 17.45 -22.50 -12.03
CA HIS A 28 18.44 -21.46 -11.70
C HIS A 28 17.84 -20.31 -10.88
N ARG A 29 16.57 -19.94 -11.09
CA ARG A 29 15.87 -18.98 -10.20
C ARG A 29 15.51 -19.58 -8.84
N ARG A 30 15.48 -20.90 -8.74
CA ARG A 30 15.25 -21.66 -7.50
C ARG A 30 16.55 -22.03 -6.78
N SER A 31 17.70 -21.52 -7.22
CA SER A 31 18.94 -21.66 -6.46
C SER A 31 18.67 -21.24 -5.01
N PRO A 32 18.88 -22.16 -4.04
CA PRO A 32 18.58 -21.84 -2.66
C PRO A 32 19.48 -20.68 -2.23
N ILE A 33 18.84 -19.57 -1.80
CA ILE A 33 19.54 -18.39 -1.28
C ILE A 33 20.59 -18.89 -0.29
N THR A 34 21.86 -18.62 -0.61
CA THR A 34 22.97 -19.13 0.21
C THR A 34 22.94 -18.49 1.60
N PRO A 35 23.44 -19.15 2.67
CA PRO A 35 23.45 -18.54 4.00
C PRO A 35 24.05 -17.12 4.04
N PRO A 36 25.16 -16.80 3.33
CA PRO A 36 25.69 -15.44 3.24
C PRO A 36 24.74 -14.45 2.54
N GLU A 37 24.05 -14.88 1.50
CA GLU A 37 23.08 -14.06 0.77
C GLU A 37 21.82 -13.82 1.60
N ARG A 38 21.36 -14.80 2.39
CA ARG A 38 20.26 -14.61 3.35
C ARG A 38 20.61 -13.58 4.41
N GLU A 39 21.82 -13.67 4.96
CA GLU A 39 22.28 -12.73 5.98
C GLU A 39 22.43 -11.32 5.40
N ARG A 40 23.01 -11.19 4.20
CA ARG A 40 23.06 -9.90 3.49
C ARG A 40 21.68 -9.31 3.26
N ASN A 41 20.73 -10.11 2.76
CA ASN A 41 19.35 -9.67 2.53
C ASN A 41 18.67 -9.24 3.83
N ARG A 42 18.93 -9.95 4.94
CA ARG A 42 18.43 -9.58 6.27
C ARG A 42 19.00 -8.24 6.72
N VAL A 43 20.31 -8.05 6.63
CA VAL A 43 20.98 -6.80 7.00
C VAL A 43 20.49 -5.64 6.14
N ASP A 44 20.37 -5.83 4.83
CA ASP A 44 19.88 -4.80 3.91
C ASP A 44 18.40 -4.48 4.16
N ARG A 45 17.57 -5.47 4.53
CA ARG A 45 16.18 -5.25 4.95
C ARG A 45 16.11 -4.44 6.23
N LEU A 46 16.85 -4.83 7.27
CA LEU A 46 16.87 -4.11 8.55
C LEU A 46 17.33 -2.66 8.38
N ARG A 47 18.39 -2.43 7.58
CA ARG A 47 18.85 -1.08 7.25
C ARG A 47 17.77 -0.27 6.53
N ARG A 48 17.02 -0.89 5.61
CA ARG A 48 15.92 -0.22 4.91
C ARG A 48 14.78 0.13 5.89
N GLU A 49 14.39 -0.81 6.75
CA GLU A 49 13.34 -0.60 7.76
C GLU A 49 13.71 0.57 8.69
N GLU A 50 14.95 0.60 9.17
CA GLU A 50 15.49 1.72 9.96
C GLU A 50 15.40 3.05 9.20
N GLN A 51 15.80 3.09 7.93
CA GLN A 51 15.71 4.31 7.11
C GLN A 51 14.27 4.78 6.87
N ILE A 52 13.30 3.86 6.75
CA ILE A 52 11.89 4.20 6.61
C ILE A 52 11.36 4.82 7.90
N ILE A 53 11.77 4.28 9.06
CA ILE A 53 11.39 4.82 10.38
C ILE A 53 11.99 6.21 10.56
N ASP A 54 13.27 6.39 10.27
CA ASP A 54 13.95 7.70 10.29
C ASP A 54 13.23 8.73 9.42
N ASP A 55 12.87 8.34 8.20
CA ASP A 55 12.12 9.19 7.27
C ASP A 55 10.75 9.54 7.88
N ALA A 56 9.99 8.55 8.35
CA ALA A 56 8.66 8.78 8.94
C ALA A 56 8.70 9.75 10.14
N LEU A 57 9.72 9.64 10.99
CA LEU A 57 9.88 10.53 12.15
C LEU A 57 10.35 11.94 11.77
N GLY A 58 11.13 12.08 10.69
CA GLY A 58 11.68 13.36 10.25
C GLY A 58 10.81 14.14 9.27
N ILE A 59 9.91 13.46 8.55
CA ILE A 59 9.08 14.06 7.50
C ILE A 59 7.97 14.92 8.08
N PHE A 60 7.36 14.55 9.20
CA PHE A 60 6.14 15.19 9.65
C PHE A 60 6.39 16.27 10.72
N ASP A 61 5.82 17.45 10.49
CA ASP A 61 5.50 18.36 11.58
C ASP A 61 4.20 17.89 12.25
N VAL A 62 4.15 17.98 13.57
CA VAL A 62 3.04 17.47 14.38
C VAL A 62 2.56 18.54 15.35
N GLU A 63 1.24 18.69 15.46
CA GLU A 63 0.60 19.60 16.39
C GLU A 63 -0.46 18.84 17.20
N MET A 64 -0.49 19.08 18.52
CA MET A 64 -1.57 18.59 19.36
C MET A 64 -2.81 19.45 19.16
N ALA A 65 -3.84 18.88 18.54
CA ALA A 65 -5.10 19.57 18.25
C ALA A 65 -6.09 19.49 19.42
N GLY A 66 -5.92 18.53 20.34
CA GLY A 66 -6.75 18.43 21.53
C GLY A 66 -6.78 17.03 22.13
N ARG A 67 -7.86 16.75 22.86
CA ARG A 67 -8.20 15.43 23.41
C ARG A 67 -9.60 15.06 22.97
N GLU A 68 -9.78 13.82 22.55
CA GLU A 68 -11.06 13.26 22.14
C GLU A 68 -11.23 11.86 22.71
N THR A 69 -12.45 11.33 22.69
CA THR A 69 -12.70 9.93 23.03
C THR A 69 -12.81 9.11 21.75
N THR A 70 -11.99 8.06 21.62
CA THR A 70 -12.02 7.13 20.48
C THR A 70 -12.11 5.69 21.00
N GLY A 71 -12.99 4.88 20.41
CA GLY A 71 -13.20 3.51 20.88
C GLY A 71 -13.61 3.38 22.36
N GLY A 72 -14.18 4.44 22.96
CA GLY A 72 -14.54 4.50 24.37
C GLY A 72 -13.40 4.86 25.33
N ARG A 73 -12.21 5.21 24.81
CA ARG A 73 -11.02 5.54 25.60
C ARG A 73 -10.53 6.96 25.29
N PRO A 74 -9.98 7.69 26.27
CA PRO A 74 -9.41 9.02 26.05
C PRO A 74 -8.17 8.93 25.16
N ALA A 75 -8.07 9.85 24.19
CA ALA A 75 -6.97 9.91 23.25
C ALA A 75 -6.55 11.36 22.96
N ILE A 76 -5.25 11.55 22.79
CA ILE A 76 -4.65 12.79 22.30
C ILE A 76 -4.83 12.84 20.78
N LEU A 77 -5.43 13.91 20.29
CA LEU A 77 -5.55 14.17 18.86
C LEU A 77 -4.34 14.96 18.37
N LEU A 78 -3.64 14.40 17.39
CA LEU A 78 -2.50 15.01 16.71
C LEU A 78 -2.87 15.27 15.24
N ASN A 79 -2.60 16.48 14.75
CA ASN A 79 -2.56 16.77 13.33
C ASN A 79 -1.11 16.63 12.85
N PHE A 80 -0.91 16.13 11.64
CA PHE A 80 0.42 16.04 11.04
C PHE A 80 0.41 16.38 9.55
N TRP A 81 1.50 16.99 9.09
CA TRP A 81 1.70 17.39 7.69
C TRP A 81 3.19 17.36 7.33
N PRO A 82 3.53 17.21 6.05
CA PRO A 82 4.92 16.99 5.67
C PRO A 82 5.70 18.30 5.70
N ARG A 83 6.89 18.26 6.28
CA ARG A 83 7.89 19.31 6.23
C ARG A 83 8.56 19.31 4.87
N ALA A 84 8.25 20.32 4.05
CA ALA A 84 8.76 20.44 2.68
C ALA A 84 10.31 20.44 2.57
N ALA A 85 11.01 20.89 3.62
CA ALA A 85 12.47 20.95 3.63
C ALA A 85 13.15 19.60 3.95
N TYR A 86 12.42 18.60 4.44
CA TYR A 86 12.98 17.29 4.71
C TYR A 86 13.38 16.58 3.40
N LYS A 87 14.48 15.83 3.41
CA LYS A 87 14.96 15.09 2.24
C LYS A 87 14.95 13.58 2.56
N PRO A 88 13.89 12.85 2.15
CA PRO A 88 13.77 11.43 2.45
C PRO A 88 14.87 10.60 1.81
N LYS A 89 15.33 9.59 2.55
CA LYS A 89 16.32 8.61 2.09
C LYS A 89 15.66 7.50 1.26
N THR A 90 14.37 7.23 1.51
CA THR A 90 13.63 6.10 0.97
C THR A 90 12.54 6.52 -0.02
N SER A 91 12.07 5.59 -0.84
CA SER A 91 10.91 5.81 -1.72
C SER A 91 9.62 6.02 -0.94
N GLU A 92 9.47 5.30 0.16
CA GLU A 92 8.35 5.35 1.09
C GLU A 92 8.28 6.73 1.74
N GLY A 93 9.43 7.24 2.20
CA GLY A 93 9.56 8.60 2.70
C GLY A 93 9.23 9.65 1.63
N LYS A 94 9.66 9.49 0.37
CA LYS A 94 9.24 10.39 -0.73
C LYS A 94 7.72 10.42 -0.88
N ASN A 95 7.06 9.26 -0.81
CA ASN A 95 5.60 9.20 -0.88
C ASN A 95 4.94 9.86 0.35
N MET A 96 5.53 9.72 1.54
CA MET A 96 5.03 10.37 2.77
C MET A 96 5.07 11.90 2.72
N GLN A 97 5.91 12.51 1.87
CA GLN A 97 5.90 13.96 1.67
C GLN A 97 4.63 14.50 0.99
N HIS A 98 3.78 13.62 0.48
CA HIS A 98 2.57 13.97 -0.25
C HIS A 98 1.30 13.69 0.54
N VAL A 99 1.41 13.34 1.82
CA VAL A 99 0.27 13.03 2.67
C VAL A 99 0.23 13.90 3.91
N ALA A 100 -0.97 14.20 4.39
CA ALA A 100 -1.22 14.83 5.68
C ALA A 100 -2.36 14.11 6.38
N GLY A 101 -2.55 14.35 7.67
CA GLY A 101 -3.55 13.60 8.40
C GLY A 101 -3.69 13.93 9.86
N ARG A 102 -4.40 13.03 10.54
CA ARG A 102 -4.69 13.10 11.97
C ARG A 102 -4.49 11.74 12.61
N ALA A 103 -4.00 11.72 13.83
CA ALA A 103 -3.83 10.50 14.62
C ALA A 103 -4.39 10.71 16.02
N TRP A 104 -5.09 9.69 16.52
CA TRP A 104 -5.57 9.63 17.89
C TRP A 104 -4.69 8.64 18.64
N ILE A 105 -3.98 9.12 19.65
CA ILE A 105 -3.08 8.33 20.49
C ILE A 105 -3.77 8.08 21.82
N ASP A 106 -4.00 6.81 22.16
CA ASP A 106 -4.56 6.41 23.45
C ASP A 106 -3.70 6.95 24.60
N GLU A 107 -4.33 7.59 25.60
CA GLU A 107 -3.61 8.25 26.69
C GLU A 107 -3.00 7.28 27.71
N GLU A 108 -3.49 6.04 27.78
CA GLU A 108 -3.01 5.04 28.74
C GLU A 108 -1.89 4.19 28.14
N ASP A 109 -2.10 3.68 26.91
CA ASP A 109 -1.17 2.74 26.26
C ASP A 109 -0.19 3.41 25.29
N TYR A 110 -0.37 4.68 24.98
CA TYR A 110 0.39 5.43 23.96
C TYR A 110 0.37 4.76 22.57
N GLN A 111 -0.72 4.07 22.25
CA GLN A 111 -0.94 3.38 20.97
C GLN A 111 -1.80 4.24 20.03
N VAL A 112 -1.54 4.16 18.73
CA VAL A 112 -2.41 4.77 17.71
C VAL A 112 -3.74 4.03 17.67
N ALA A 113 -4.78 4.66 18.19
CA ALA A 113 -6.14 4.13 18.23
C ALA A 113 -6.92 4.41 16.94
N ARG A 114 -6.63 5.55 16.30
CA ARG A 114 -7.18 5.89 14.98
C ARG A 114 -6.16 6.68 14.19
N VAL A 115 -6.14 6.50 12.88
CA VAL A 115 -5.39 7.37 11.97
C VAL A 115 -6.24 7.66 10.74
N GLU A 116 -6.18 8.91 10.31
CA GLU A 116 -6.76 9.39 9.06
C GLU A 116 -5.65 10.04 8.26
N VAL A 117 -5.48 9.60 7.02
CA VAL A 117 -4.43 10.08 6.11
C VAL A 117 -5.06 10.42 4.78
N GLU A 118 -4.69 11.56 4.20
CA GLU A 118 -5.10 11.98 2.87
C GLU A 118 -3.87 12.35 2.04
N VAL A 119 -3.90 11.97 0.77
CA VAL A 119 -2.98 12.43 -0.26
C VAL A 119 -3.31 13.88 -0.60
N ILE A 120 -2.46 14.80 -0.15
CA ILE A 120 -2.60 16.25 -0.39
C ILE A 120 -2.02 16.70 -1.72
N ASP A 121 -1.05 15.94 -2.23
CA ASP A 121 -0.40 16.13 -3.53
C ASP A 121 -0.26 14.80 -4.28
N PRO A 122 -0.36 14.76 -5.62
CA PRO A 122 -0.36 13.48 -6.32
C PRO A 122 0.95 12.70 -6.20
N ILE A 123 0.85 11.39 -5.95
CA ILE A 123 2.00 10.48 -5.82
C ILE A 123 2.22 9.74 -7.14
N SER A 124 3.43 9.86 -7.71
CA SER A 124 3.81 9.21 -8.96
C SER A 124 4.46 7.85 -8.71
N ILE A 125 3.99 6.80 -9.39
CA ILE A 125 4.52 5.45 -9.33
C ILE A 125 5.14 5.10 -10.69
N GLY A 126 6.37 4.56 -10.68
CA GLY A 126 7.09 4.16 -11.89
C GLY A 126 7.30 5.32 -12.86
N LEU A 127 8.03 6.36 -12.41
CA LEU A 127 8.28 7.61 -13.17
C LEU A 127 7.02 8.40 -13.57
N GLY A 128 5.86 8.08 -12.98
CA GLY A 128 4.58 8.74 -13.30
C GLY A 128 3.90 8.21 -14.57
N ILE A 129 4.52 7.25 -15.26
CA ILE A 129 3.94 6.61 -16.45
C ILE A 129 3.15 5.35 -16.10
N LEU A 130 3.52 4.63 -15.03
CA LEU A 130 2.82 3.41 -14.64
C LEU A 130 1.50 3.73 -13.95
N ALA A 131 1.55 4.53 -12.89
CA ALA A 131 0.36 4.97 -12.17
C ALA A 131 0.60 6.30 -11.44
N LYS A 132 -0.49 7.02 -11.17
CA LYS A 132 -0.50 8.24 -10.37
C LYS A 132 -1.68 8.21 -9.41
N LEU A 133 -1.38 8.18 -8.11
CA LEU A 133 -2.39 8.32 -7.06
C LEU A 133 -2.74 9.81 -6.94
N GLN A 134 -4.02 10.12 -7.06
CA GLN A 134 -4.52 11.49 -7.10
C GLN A 134 -4.74 12.04 -5.70
N LYS A 135 -4.78 13.38 -5.62
CA LYS A 135 -5.20 14.11 -4.43
C LYS A 135 -6.58 13.65 -3.98
N GLY A 136 -6.80 13.59 -2.66
CA GLY A 136 -8.04 13.13 -2.05
C GLY A 136 -8.17 11.61 -1.91
N ALA A 137 -7.19 10.83 -2.38
CA ALA A 137 -7.08 9.44 -1.95
C ALA A 137 -6.79 9.41 -0.43
N SER A 138 -7.44 8.52 0.30
CA SER A 138 -7.40 8.53 1.77
C SER A 138 -7.44 7.15 2.38
N ILE A 139 -6.94 7.07 3.62
CA ILE A 139 -6.98 5.90 4.48
C ILE A 139 -7.52 6.33 5.83
N VAL A 140 -8.51 5.60 6.33
CA VAL A 140 -8.97 5.69 7.71
C VAL A 140 -8.79 4.31 8.33
N ALA A 141 -8.07 4.22 9.44
CA ALA A 141 -7.86 2.97 10.15
C ALA A 141 -8.11 3.15 11.63
N ASP A 142 -8.99 2.30 12.18
CA ASP A 142 -9.34 2.24 13.58
C ASP A 142 -8.76 0.96 14.20
N ARG A 143 -8.16 1.10 15.39
CA ARG A 143 -7.74 0.01 16.25
C ARG A 143 -8.43 0.13 17.61
N ARG A 144 -8.68 -1.01 18.26
CA ARG A 144 -9.21 -1.04 19.63
C ARG A 144 -8.44 -2.04 20.47
N LYS A 145 -8.32 -1.73 21.75
CA LYS A 145 -7.81 -2.66 22.76
C LYS A 145 -8.89 -3.70 23.07
N PHE A 146 -8.53 -4.97 22.93
CA PHE A 146 -9.37 -6.11 23.29
C PHE A 146 -8.79 -6.79 24.52
N ASN A 147 -9.67 -7.16 25.45
CA ASN A 147 -9.36 -7.82 26.72
C ASN A 147 -8.22 -7.15 27.51
N ASP A 148 -8.06 -5.83 27.37
CA ASP A 148 -6.96 -5.05 27.96
C ASP A 148 -5.54 -5.58 27.67
N GLU A 149 -5.38 -6.38 26.61
CA GLU A 149 -4.10 -7.02 26.27
C GLU A 149 -3.60 -6.63 24.88
N ILE A 150 -4.47 -6.60 23.88
CA ILE A 150 -4.05 -6.51 22.48
C ILE A 150 -4.82 -5.46 21.68
N TRP A 151 -4.09 -4.64 20.93
CA TRP A 151 -4.65 -3.66 20.01
C TRP A 151 -4.89 -4.29 18.62
N LEU A 152 -6.15 -4.53 18.29
CA LEU A 152 -6.57 -5.15 17.04
C LEU A 152 -7.16 -4.14 16.06
N PRO A 153 -6.95 -4.31 14.74
CA PRO A 153 -7.67 -3.52 13.74
C PRO A 153 -9.16 -3.82 13.84
N MET A 154 -9.99 -2.77 13.86
CA MET A 154 -11.45 -2.87 13.89
C MET A 154 -12.04 -2.58 12.52
N ARG A 155 -11.55 -1.51 11.88
CA ARG A 155 -12.01 -1.08 10.56
C ARG A 155 -10.87 -0.42 9.81
N THR A 156 -10.81 -0.68 8.51
CA THR A 156 -9.97 0.07 7.59
C THR A 156 -10.79 0.44 6.38
N GLU A 157 -10.81 1.72 6.06
CA GLU A 157 -11.43 2.27 4.87
C GLU A 157 -10.36 2.94 4.02
N ILE A 158 -10.31 2.56 2.75
CA ILE A 158 -9.34 3.06 1.79
C ILE A 158 -10.12 3.58 0.59
N THR A 159 -9.92 4.86 0.27
CA THR A 159 -10.43 5.48 -0.94
C THR A 159 -9.26 5.79 -1.86
N LEU A 160 -9.21 5.14 -3.03
CA LEU A 160 -8.14 5.32 -4.02
C LEU A 160 -8.71 5.95 -5.28
N ASN A 161 -8.09 7.05 -5.68
CA ASN A 161 -8.31 7.68 -6.97
C ASN A 161 -7.00 7.59 -7.74
N ALA A 162 -6.93 6.76 -8.78
CA ALA A 162 -5.68 6.51 -9.50
C ALA A 162 -5.86 6.68 -11.01
N ARG A 163 -4.78 7.10 -11.68
CA ARG A 163 -4.67 7.11 -13.15
C ARG A 163 -3.56 6.17 -13.58
N VAL A 164 -3.84 5.26 -14.51
CA VAL A 164 -2.90 4.25 -15.00
C VAL A 164 -2.59 4.50 -16.47
N LEU A 165 -1.31 4.38 -16.84
CA LEU A 165 -0.80 4.61 -18.21
C LEU A 165 -1.25 5.95 -18.83
N LEU A 166 -1.47 6.97 -18.00
CA LEU A 166 -2.01 8.27 -18.40
C LEU A 166 -3.37 8.24 -19.12
N VAL A 167 -4.06 7.11 -19.23
CA VAL A 167 -5.30 7.02 -20.03
C VAL A 167 -6.48 6.56 -19.20
N LYS A 168 -6.28 5.69 -18.20
CA LYS A 168 -7.39 5.04 -17.50
C LYS A 168 -7.51 5.50 -16.05
N GLY A 169 -8.62 6.14 -15.72
CA GLY A 169 -8.99 6.47 -14.34
C GLY A 169 -9.60 5.28 -13.60
N PHE A 170 -9.31 5.18 -12.30
CA PHE A 170 -9.91 4.23 -11.38
C PHE A 170 -10.28 4.94 -10.09
N ASN A 171 -11.49 4.68 -9.60
CA ASN A 171 -11.95 5.09 -8.29
C ASN A 171 -12.37 3.83 -7.54
N ILE A 172 -11.72 3.56 -6.40
CA ILE A 172 -11.93 2.35 -5.60
C ILE A 172 -12.20 2.81 -4.17
N ARG A 173 -13.31 2.36 -3.61
CA ARG A 173 -13.56 2.44 -2.17
C ARG A 173 -13.57 1.02 -1.62
N TRP A 174 -12.63 0.76 -0.72
CA TRP A 174 -12.48 -0.52 -0.05
C TRP A 174 -12.70 -0.33 1.45
N ILE A 175 -13.66 -1.06 2.01
CA ILE A 175 -13.92 -1.10 3.45
C ILE A 175 -13.71 -2.53 3.93
N ASN A 176 -12.94 -2.67 4.99
CA ASN A 176 -12.68 -3.93 5.66
C ASN A 176 -13.03 -3.77 7.14
N GLU A 177 -14.09 -4.45 7.58
CA GLU A 177 -14.50 -4.48 8.98
C GLU A 177 -14.14 -5.83 9.59
N TYR A 178 -13.45 -5.78 10.72
CA TYR A 178 -12.99 -6.93 11.48
C TYR A 178 -14.00 -7.16 12.62
N SER A 179 -15.13 -7.77 12.28
CA SER A 179 -16.04 -8.34 13.28
C SER A 179 -15.41 -9.62 13.82
N GLU A 180 -15.51 -9.86 15.13
CA GLU A 180 -15.30 -11.20 15.69
C GLU A 180 -16.09 -12.20 14.82
N GLN A 181 -15.36 -13.13 14.22
CA GLN A 181 -15.78 -14.25 13.37
C GLN A 181 -16.03 -14.09 11.86
N LYS A 182 -16.16 -12.92 11.21
CA LYS A 182 -16.26 -12.88 9.72
C LYS A 182 -15.67 -11.61 9.10
N LYS A 183 -14.72 -11.80 8.19
CA LYS A 183 -14.19 -10.77 7.28
C LYS A 183 -15.23 -10.51 6.19
N TYR A 184 -15.81 -9.31 6.16
CA TYR A 184 -16.64 -8.85 5.05
C TYR A 184 -15.78 -7.93 4.17
N THR A 185 -15.39 -8.42 2.99
CA THR A 185 -14.78 -7.58 1.95
C THR A 185 -15.91 -7.04 1.07
N VAL A 186 -16.15 -5.73 1.10
CA VAL A 186 -17.03 -5.08 0.13
C VAL A 186 -16.15 -4.38 -0.90
N ASP A 187 -16.06 -4.97 -2.10
CA ASP A 187 -15.40 -4.36 -3.26
C ASP A 187 -16.43 -3.54 -4.04
N THR A 188 -16.42 -2.21 -3.89
CA THR A 188 -17.17 -1.33 -4.80
C THR A 188 -16.19 -0.75 -5.83
N ILE A 189 -16.11 -1.39 -6.99
CA ILE A 189 -15.37 -0.89 -8.15
C ILE A 189 -16.34 -0.11 -9.03
N LEU A 190 -16.37 1.22 -8.90
CA LEU A 190 -17.09 2.07 -9.85
C LEU A 190 -16.18 2.33 -11.06
N LYS A 191 -16.43 1.59 -12.13
CA LYS A 191 -15.84 1.85 -13.45
C LYS A 191 -16.72 2.87 -14.16
N PHE A 192 -16.23 4.08 -14.35
CA PHE A 192 -16.82 5.00 -15.32
C PHE A 192 -16.10 4.76 -16.64
N SER A 193 -16.84 4.25 -17.63
CA SER A 193 -16.45 4.37 -19.04
C SER A 193 -16.50 5.85 -19.40
N ASP A 194 -15.54 6.32 -20.18
CA ASP A 194 -15.56 7.68 -20.71
C ASP A 194 -16.93 7.95 -21.33
N VAL A 195 -17.68 8.89 -20.75
CA VAL A 195 -18.83 9.46 -21.43
C VAL A 195 -18.23 10.29 -22.54
N GLU A 196 -18.35 9.77 -23.75
CA GLU A 196 -18.06 10.46 -24.99
C GLU A 196 -18.80 11.81 -24.92
N ASP A 197 -18.01 12.88 -24.83
CA ASP A 197 -18.48 14.25 -24.81
C ASP A 197 -19.10 14.54 -26.18
N THR A 198 -20.38 14.20 -26.31
CA THR A 198 -21.23 14.62 -27.40
C THR A 198 -22.17 15.67 -26.84
N GLN A 199 -21.66 16.91 -26.79
CA GLN A 199 -22.54 18.06 -26.74
C GLN A 199 -23.04 18.41 -28.15
N PRO A 200 -24.31 18.82 -28.29
CA PRO A 200 -24.97 19.12 -29.57
C PRO A 200 -24.47 20.41 -30.24
#